data_AF-E1NRB0-F1
#
_entry.id   AF-E1NRB0-F1
#
_cell.length_a   1.000
_cell.length_b   1.000
_cell.length_c   1.000
_cell.angle_alpha   90.00
_cell.angle_beta   90.00
_cell.angle_gamma   90.00
#
_symmetry.space_group_name_H-M   'P 1'
#
loop_
_entity.id
_entity.type
_entity.pdbx_description
1 polymer ?
#
loop_
_entity_poly.entity_id
_entity_poly.type
_entity_poly.pdbx_seq_one_letter_code
_entity_poly.pdbx_strand_id
1 'polypeptide(L)'
;MGVIRTHVQIRTAESKRYFREGLIAMLDELEPKVVLVYGAMPDIIFHGLETRTEFVQYPDWTTRMKQKNIMYKSSVEYIAFRRIGDGEG
;
A
#
# COMPACT_ATOMS: atom_id res chain seq x y z
N MET A 1 18.27 0.04 -10.62
CA MET A 1 17.32 0.24 -9.50
C MET A 1 16.46 1.43 -9.85
N GLY A 2 15.14 1.24 -9.96
CA GLY A 2 14.19 2.32 -10.28
C GLY A 2 13.38 2.74 -9.05
N VAL A 3 13.01 4.02 -8.97
CA VAL A 3 12.19 4.56 -7.87
C VAL A 3 10.94 5.21 -8.46
N ILE A 4 9.76 4.86 -7.95
CA ILE A 4 8.48 5.37 -8.41
C ILE A 4 7.68 5.94 -7.23
N ARG A 5 7.08 7.12 -7.41
CA ARG A 5 6.21 7.78 -6.41
C ARG A 5 4.75 7.71 -6.84
N THR A 6 3.88 7.22 -5.96
CA THR A 6 2.44 7.09 -6.24
C THR A 6 1.61 8.26 -5.69
N HIS A 7 2.24 9.22 -5.02
CA HIS A 7 1.60 10.20 -4.15
C HIS A 7 0.79 11.31 -4.84
N VAL A 8 0.84 11.44 -6.18
CA VAL A 8 0.26 12.62 -6.87
C VAL A 8 -0.77 12.29 -7.97
N GLN A 9 -0.79 11.08 -8.55
CA GLN A 9 -1.46 10.89 -9.86
C GLN A 9 -2.44 9.71 -9.96
N ILE A 10 -3.08 9.31 -8.86
CA ILE A 10 -3.87 8.06 -8.86
C ILE A 10 -5.26 8.26 -8.23
N ARG A 11 -5.97 9.32 -8.63
CA ARG A 11 -7.33 9.60 -8.12
C ARG A 11 -8.44 9.01 -9.00
N THR A 12 -8.28 9.06 -10.32
CA THR A 12 -9.28 8.55 -11.28
C THR A 12 -8.88 7.18 -11.83
N ALA A 13 -9.86 6.44 -12.37
CA ALA A 13 -9.61 5.16 -13.05
C ALA A 13 -8.69 5.33 -14.28
N GLU A 14 -8.84 6.45 -14.99
CA GLU A 14 -8.04 6.78 -16.16
C GLU A 14 -6.57 7.05 -15.80
N SER A 15 -6.31 7.84 -14.76
CA SER A 15 -4.92 8.07 -14.32
C SER A 15 -4.24 6.80 -13.83
N LYS A 16 -4.99 5.88 -13.20
CA LYS A 16 -4.49 4.53 -12.81
C LYS A 16 -4.06 3.73 -14.04
N ARG A 17 -4.85 3.76 -15.11
CA ARG A 17 -4.55 3.07 -16.36
C ARG A 17 -3.28 3.62 -17.00
N TYR A 18 -3.19 4.93 -17.21
CA TYR A 18 -2.00 5.56 -17.80
C TYR A 18 -0.74 5.31 -16.98
N PHE A 19 -0.86 5.35 -15.66
CA PHE A 19 0.27 5.03 -14.78
C PHE A 19 0.72 3.57 -14.95
N ARG A 20 -0.22 2.62 -15.03
CA ARG A 20 0.11 1.21 -15.28
C ARG A 20 0.79 1.02 -16.64
N GLU A 21 0.31 1.67 -17.69
CA GLU A 21 0.91 1.60 -19.03
C GLU A 21 2.35 2.15 -19.01
N GLY A 22 2.59 3.29 -18.36
CA GLY A 22 3.95 3.84 -18.19
C GLY A 22 4.86 2.95 -17.34
N LEU A 23 4.33 2.33 -16.29
CA LEU A 23 5.07 1.36 -15.48
C LEU A 23 5.50 0.15 -16.31
N ILE A 24 4.59 -0.42 -17.11
CA ILE A 24 4.88 -1.56 -18.00
C ILE A 24 5.99 -1.19 -18.98
N ALA A 25 5.88 -0.04 -19.66
CA ALA A 25 6.90 0.43 -20.59
C ALA A 25 8.27 0.62 -19.92
N MET A 26 8.29 1.15 -18.69
CA MET A 26 9.53 1.27 -17.91
C MET A 26 10.14 -0.10 -17.56
N LEU A 27 9.31 -1.10 -17.22
CA LEU A 27 9.77 -2.46 -16.94
C LEU A 27 10.28 -3.15 -18.21
N ASP A 28 9.69 -2.88 -19.38
CA ASP A 28 10.12 -3.42 -20.67
C ASP A 28 11.48 -2.83 -21.06
N GLU A 29 11.67 -1.52 -20.90
CA GLU A 29 12.87 -0.82 -21.34
C GLU A 29 14.07 -1.04 -20.41
N LEU A 30 13.84 -0.95 -19.09
CA LEU A 30 14.94 -0.93 -18.12
C LEU A 30 15.24 -2.29 -17.50
N GLU A 31 14.34 -3.27 -17.68
CA GLU A 31 14.37 -4.61 -17.07
C GLU A 31 14.90 -4.61 -15.61
N PRO A 32 14.35 -3.76 -14.72
CA PRO A 32 14.93 -3.59 -13.40
C PRO A 32 14.69 -4.84 -12.56
N LYS A 33 15.71 -5.29 -11.85
CA LYS A 33 15.56 -6.37 -10.85
C LYS A 33 14.68 -5.98 -9.67
N VAL A 34 14.76 -4.71 -9.25
CA VAL A 34 14.05 -4.16 -8.09
C VAL A 34 13.50 -2.76 -8.41
N VAL A 35 12.24 -2.54 -8.06
CA VAL A 35 11.54 -1.25 -8.12
C VAL A 35 11.08 -0.85 -6.72
N LEU A 36 11.50 0.34 -6.29
CA LEU A 36 11.01 0.92 -5.04
C LEU A 36 9.71 1.69 -5.27
N VAL A 37 8.69 1.40 -4.48
CA VAL A 37 7.39 2.07 -4.53
C VAL A 37 7.22 2.93 -3.29
N TYR A 38 7.22 4.25 -3.44
CA TYR A 38 6.95 5.18 -2.34
C TYR A 38 5.48 5.61 -2.35
N GLY A 39 4.73 5.21 -1.32
CA GLY A 39 3.29 5.45 -1.17
C GLY A 39 2.43 4.20 -1.36
N ALA A 40 1.15 4.38 -1.66
CA ALA A 40 0.21 3.29 -1.88
C ALA A 40 0.57 2.43 -3.12
N MET A 41 0.34 1.12 -3.03
CA MET A 41 0.56 0.13 -4.09
C MET A 41 -0.75 -0.59 -4.41
N PRO A 42 -1.68 0.05 -5.15
CA PRO A 42 -2.99 -0.54 -5.42
C PRO A 42 -2.91 -1.67 -6.44
N ASP A 43 -3.62 -2.77 -6.18
CA ASP A 43 -3.62 -3.98 -7.03
C ASP A 43 -3.94 -3.69 -8.50
N ILE A 44 -4.89 -2.78 -8.78
CA ILE A 44 -5.26 -2.38 -10.14
C ILE A 44 -4.07 -1.89 -10.99
N ILE A 45 -2.99 -1.44 -10.36
CA ILE A 45 -1.78 -0.98 -11.03
C ILE A 45 -0.69 -2.04 -11.03
N PHE A 46 -0.50 -2.77 -9.93
CA PHE A 46 0.69 -3.61 -9.75
C PHE A 46 0.44 -5.10 -9.97
N HIS A 47 -0.81 -5.55 -9.88
CA HIS A 47 -1.16 -6.96 -10.02
C HIS A 47 -0.74 -7.51 -11.38
N GLY A 48 -0.10 -8.68 -11.39
CA GLY A 48 0.38 -9.37 -12.59
C GLY A 48 1.73 -8.86 -13.11
N LEU A 49 2.42 -7.97 -12.38
CA LEU A 49 3.76 -7.49 -12.72
C LEU A 49 4.87 -8.07 -11.82
N GLU A 50 4.51 -8.90 -10.85
CA GLU A 50 5.40 -9.44 -9.81
C GLU A 50 6.45 -10.41 -10.39
N THR A 51 6.17 -11.03 -11.51
CA THR A 51 7.11 -11.91 -12.23
C THR A 51 8.18 -11.13 -12.99
N ARG A 52 7.97 -9.82 -13.20
CA ARG A 52 8.85 -8.97 -14.01
C ARG A 52 9.91 -8.24 -13.19
N THR A 53 9.62 -7.97 -11.92
CA THR A 53 10.50 -7.25 -11.01
C THR A 53 10.08 -7.48 -9.56
N GLU A 54 11.00 -7.30 -8.62
CA GLU A 54 10.67 -7.23 -7.20
C GLU A 54 10.18 -5.81 -6.86
N PHE A 55 8.97 -5.71 -6.31
CA PHE A 55 8.44 -4.44 -5.78
C PHE A 55 8.66 -4.34 -4.28
N VAL A 56 9.35 -3.29 -3.84
CA VAL A 56 9.57 -3.00 -2.42
C VAL A 56 8.83 -1.72 -2.04
N GLN A 57 7.78 -1.86 -1.23
CA GLN A 57 6.90 -0.75 -0.85
C GLN A 57 7.38 -0.04 0.42
N TYR A 58 7.45 1.29 0.35
CA TYR A 58 7.63 2.19 1.48
C TYR A 58 6.33 3.00 1.69
N PRO A 59 5.44 2.56 2.59
CA PRO A 59 4.17 3.26 2.84
C PRO A 59 4.44 4.63 3.45
N ASP A 60 3.63 5.60 3.03
CA ASP A 60 3.72 6.98 3.47
C ASP A 60 3.38 7.16 4.97
N TRP A 61 3.81 8.28 5.53
CA TRP A 61 3.63 8.58 6.96
C TRP A 61 2.16 8.64 7.36
N THR A 62 1.29 9.15 6.48
CA THR A 62 -0.17 9.25 6.71
C THR A 62 -0.82 7.88 6.86
N THR A 63 -0.45 6.93 6.00
CA THR A 63 -0.91 5.54 6.02
C THR A 63 -0.43 4.85 7.30
N ARG A 64 0.84 5.06 7.67
CA ARG A 64 1.39 4.56 8.95
C ARG A 64 0.63 5.08 10.16
N MET A 65 0.27 6.37 10.18
CA MET A 65 -0.48 6.95 11.29
C MET A 65 -1.93 6.45 11.36
N LYS A 66 -2.59 6.25 10.21
CA LYS A 66 -3.94 5.68 10.16
C LYS A 66 -3.99 4.26 10.72
N GLN A 67 -2.99 3.43 10.39
CA GLN A 67 -2.89 2.05 10.87
C GLN A 67 -2.67 1.98 12.40
N LYS A 68 -1.82 2.85 12.96
CA LYS A 68 -1.65 2.98 14.42
C LYS A 68 -2.94 3.32 15.15
N ASN A 69 -3.75 4.21 14.58
CA ASN A 69 -5.02 4.62 15.18
C ASN A 69 -6.07 3.49 15.18
N ILE A 70 -6.13 2.69 14.11
CA ILE A 70 -7.00 1.51 14.04
C ILE A 70 -6.58 0.47 15.09
N MET A 71 -5.29 0.18 15.21
CA MET A 71 -4.77 -0.76 16.20
C MET A 71 -5.07 -0.31 17.63
N TYR A 72 -4.91 0.99 17.92
CA TYR A 72 -5.26 1.56 19.22
C TYR A 72 -6.75 1.39 19.52
N LYS A 73 -7.64 1.74 18.57
CA LYS A 73 -9.09 1.56 18.71
C LYS A 73 -9.50 0.11 18.96
N SER A 74 -8.98 -0.82 18.16
CA SER A 74 -9.23 -2.26 18.34
C SER A 74 -8.75 -2.76 19.72
N SER A 75 -7.59 -2.27 20.18
CA SER A 75 -7.06 -2.63 21.50
C SER A 75 -7.95 -2.13 22.64
N VAL A 76 -8.46 -0.90 22.56
CA VAL A 76 -9.36 -0.35 23.61
C VAL A 76 -10.74 -1.02 23.60
N GLU A 77 -11.30 -1.35 22.43
CA GLU A 77 -12.55 -2.11 22.32
C GLU A 77 -12.40 -3.52 22.92
N TYR A 78 -11.29 -4.19 22.65
CA TYR A 78 -11.00 -5.50 23.23
C TYR A 78 -10.87 -5.47 24.76
N ILE A 79 -10.19 -4.45 25.30
CA ILE A 79 -10.07 -4.26 26.76
C ILE A 79 -11.44 -3.96 27.39
N ALA A 80 -12.28 -3.15 26.74
CA ALA A 80 -13.63 -2.87 27.19
C ALA A 80 -14.50 -4.13 27.20
N PHE A 81 -14.39 -4.98 26.17
CA PHE A 81 -15.11 -6.24 26.08
C PHE A 81 -14.71 -7.22 27.20
N ARG A 82 -13.41 -7.36 27.51
CA ARG A 82 -12.95 -8.18 28.65
C ARG A 82 -13.46 -7.67 29.99
N ARG A 83 -13.46 -6.35 30.21
CA ARG A 83 -13.94 -5.76 31.46
C ARG A 83 -15.44 -5.96 31.69
N ILE A 84 -16.24 -6.13 30.64
CA ILE A 84 -17.66 -6.48 30.76
C ILE A 84 -17.84 -7.98 31.05
N GLY A 85 -16.99 -8.85 30.50
CA GLY A 85 -17.04 -10.31 30.72
C GLY A 85 -16.57 -10.77 32.10
N ASP A 86 -15.71 -10.00 32.77
CA ASP A 86 -15.17 -10.31 34.11
C ASP A 86 -16.08 -9.81 35.26
N GLY A 87 -17.29 -9.34 34.97
CA GLY A 87 -18.20 -8.66 35.91
C GLY A 87 -19.42 -9.45 36.39
N GLU A 88 -19.54 -10.75 36.09
CA GLU A 88 -20.62 -11.62 36.55
C GLU A 88 -20.02 -12.81 37.30
N GLY A 89 -19.99 -12.72 38.64
CA GLY A 89 -19.55 -13.76 39.56
C GLY A 89 -20.09 -13.50 40.96
#